data_AF-A0A1H6CKT9-F1
#
_entry.id   AF-A0A1H6CKT9-F1
#
_cell.length_a   1.000
_cell.length_b   1.000
_cell.length_c   1.000
_cell.angle_alpha   90.00
_cell.angle_beta   90.00
_cell.angle_gamma   90.00
#
_symmetry.space_group_name_H-M   'P 1'
#
loop_
_entity.id
_entity.type
_entity.pdbx_description
1 polymer ?
#
loop_
_entity_poly.entity_id
_entity_poly.type
_entity_poly.pdbx_seq_one_letter_code
_entity_poly.pdbx_strand_id
1 'polypeptide(L)'
;MSTCPECGHSVKPGFPAWCPACDWNVLRDVSRDASQDASLARPSHLPVRVSRMSALVSRFQARLVRDLHTSITGPHRLTTESPAPAPQSPAVAPPSAESPTAESPIVGPPLVAPAFTSPLNAPLPVATPPFAAPSAGSARVASLALAWLVHLLAPAFLLLGLYLLTRWTLFLILPAIVALDLAWLLRPRPVPFPQGAERLTRDDAPSLFALLDRIGAEVGAPRTDVVAVSGAVNASFRTYGRRRRRLVEIGYPLWLILTPQERVALLAHEMAHSSNGDGRHGLVVGGALHSLHVLRDVTRFDWESGDGVARFFAETLLAVLGLPVRGLILVMELLLYRSSQRAEYRADEMGARVAGAPAMHSLLDGLVTRAISAARFLGTSAHFRKPEDMWASLRAAVNEVPDSEYERRRRAARLEELRVDQTHPATYLRMEWVALLAYPEARVHMTEAVEHELEAPAARVAGTVRENAQSALYH
;
A
#
# COMPACT_ATOMS: atom_id res chain seq x y z
N MET A 1 4.62 -15.63 -26.54
CA MET A 1 3.59 -14.99 -27.40
C MET A 1 3.98 -13.53 -27.59
N SER A 2 4.06 -13.04 -28.83
CA SER A 2 4.41 -11.64 -29.14
C SER A 2 3.18 -10.72 -29.23
N THR A 3 1.96 -11.27 -29.18
CA THR A 3 0.68 -10.54 -29.30
C THR A 3 -0.36 -11.04 -28.27
N CYS A 4 -1.15 -10.14 -27.68
CA CYS A 4 -2.25 -10.48 -26.75
C CYS A 4 -3.32 -11.25 -27.51
N PRO A 5 -3.74 -12.43 -27.03
CA PRO A 5 -4.83 -13.16 -27.66
C PRO A 5 -6.21 -12.52 -27.43
N GLU A 6 -6.35 -11.59 -26.48
CA GLU A 6 -7.60 -10.86 -26.23
C GLU A 6 -7.67 -9.52 -27.01
N CYS A 7 -6.53 -8.93 -27.39
CA CYS A 7 -6.44 -7.53 -27.83
C CYS A 7 -5.59 -7.31 -29.08
N GLY A 8 -4.82 -8.31 -29.52
CA GLY A 8 -3.88 -8.21 -30.64
C GLY A 8 -2.64 -7.34 -30.39
N HIS A 9 -2.58 -6.57 -29.30
CA HIS A 9 -1.44 -5.69 -28.98
C HIS A 9 -0.16 -6.48 -28.73
N SER A 10 1.01 -5.89 -29.04
CA SER A 10 2.27 -6.59 -28.82
C SER A 10 2.52 -6.82 -27.33
N VAL A 11 2.79 -8.06 -26.95
CA VAL A 11 3.18 -8.44 -25.60
C VAL A 11 4.68 -8.68 -25.61
N LYS A 12 5.43 -7.94 -24.78
CA LYS A 12 6.85 -8.24 -24.58
C LYS A 12 6.95 -9.61 -23.89
N PRO A 13 7.76 -10.55 -24.40
CA PRO A 13 8.07 -11.78 -23.69
C PRO A 13 8.77 -11.43 -22.36
N GLY A 14 8.29 -11.95 -21.24
CA GLY A 14 8.83 -11.70 -19.89
C GLY A 14 7.89 -12.23 -18.81
N PHE A 15 8.35 -12.36 -17.57
CA PHE A 15 7.50 -12.74 -16.43
C PHE A 15 7.10 -11.48 -15.64
N PRO A 16 5.81 -11.18 -15.43
CA PRO A 16 4.63 -11.79 -16.05
C PRO A 16 4.40 -11.33 -17.52
N ALA A 17 3.99 -12.23 -18.41
CA ALA A 17 3.68 -11.93 -19.81
C ALA A 17 2.24 -11.44 -19.93
N TRP A 18 1.98 -10.15 -19.78
CA TRP A 18 0.62 -9.58 -19.84
C TRP A 18 0.48 -8.47 -20.90
N CYS A 19 -0.72 -8.31 -21.49
CA CYS A 19 -0.98 -7.24 -22.48
C CYS A 19 -1.18 -5.90 -21.78
N PRO A 20 -0.33 -4.89 -22.02
CA PRO A 20 -0.52 -3.55 -21.46
C PRO A 20 -1.70 -2.80 -22.08
N ALA A 21 -2.38 -3.32 -23.09
CA ALA A 21 -3.59 -2.72 -23.65
C ALA A 21 -4.90 -3.34 -23.10
N CYS A 22 -4.88 -4.62 -22.69
CA CYS A 22 -6.09 -5.45 -22.49
C CYS A 22 -6.14 -6.20 -21.16
N ASP A 23 -5.04 -6.24 -20.41
CA ASP A 23 -4.95 -6.88 -19.09
C ASP A 23 -5.08 -8.40 -19.12
N TRP A 24 -4.86 -8.99 -20.29
CA TRP A 24 -4.71 -10.42 -20.46
C TRP A 24 -3.48 -10.93 -19.70
N ASN A 25 -3.65 -12.03 -18.96
CA ASN A 25 -2.60 -12.75 -18.20
C ASN A 25 -1.94 -11.98 -17.03
N VAL A 26 -2.63 -10.99 -16.44
CA VAL A 26 -2.18 -10.28 -15.21
C VAL A 26 -2.07 -11.20 -13.98
N LEU A 27 -2.82 -12.31 -13.95
CA LEU A 27 -2.69 -13.37 -12.95
C LEU A 27 -2.15 -14.60 -13.68
N ARG A 28 -0.95 -15.06 -13.32
CA ARG A 28 -0.47 -16.35 -13.81
C ARG A 28 -1.33 -17.41 -13.12
N ASP A 29 -2.17 -18.09 -13.89
CA ASP A 29 -2.98 -19.19 -13.39
C ASP A 29 -2.05 -20.40 -13.19
N VAL A 30 -1.47 -20.53 -11.99
CA VAL A 30 -0.52 -21.62 -11.64
C VAL A 30 -1.15 -22.99 -11.86
N SER A 31 -2.49 -23.07 -11.85
CA SER A 31 -3.24 -24.30 -12.14
C SER A 31 -3.08 -24.79 -13.59
N ARG A 32 -2.78 -23.90 -14.54
CA ARG A 32 -2.53 -24.27 -15.95
C ARG A 32 -1.13 -24.84 -16.15
N ASP A 33 -0.12 -24.34 -15.45
CA ASP A 33 1.26 -24.86 -15.56
C ASP A 33 1.37 -26.25 -14.93
N ALA A 34 0.68 -26.51 -13.81
CA ALA A 34 0.57 -27.85 -13.23
C ALA A 34 -0.08 -28.88 -14.18
N SER A 35 -0.97 -28.43 -15.07
CA SER A 35 -1.60 -29.30 -16.08
C SER A 35 -0.71 -29.59 -17.30
N GLN A 36 0.28 -28.73 -17.57
CA GLN A 36 1.27 -28.96 -18.63
C GLN A 36 2.37 -29.94 -18.16
N ASP A 37 2.80 -29.85 -16.90
CA ASP A 37 3.71 -30.83 -16.30
C ASP A 37 3.05 -32.20 -16.04
N ALA A 38 1.73 -32.24 -15.81
CA ALA A 38 0.97 -33.48 -15.66
C ALA A 38 0.75 -34.25 -16.98
N SER A 39 1.11 -33.70 -18.13
CA SER A 39 0.95 -34.37 -19.43
C SER A 39 1.88 -35.58 -19.63
N LEU A 40 2.82 -35.81 -18.71
CA LEU A 40 3.68 -37.01 -18.65
C LEU A 40 3.14 -38.15 -17.77
N ALA A 41 1.93 -38.05 -17.21
CA ALA A 41 1.32 -39.16 -16.47
C ALA A 41 -0.19 -39.27 -16.77
N ARG A 42 -0.56 -40.29 -17.55
CA ARG A 42 -1.96 -40.73 -17.75
C ARG A 42 -2.34 -41.84 -16.74
N PRO A 43 -3.64 -42.05 -16.45
CA PRO A 43 -4.17 -41.82 -15.11
C PRO A 43 -4.98 -43.00 -14.53
N SER A 44 -5.41 -42.91 -13.27
CA SER A 44 -6.57 -43.66 -12.76
C SER A 44 -7.49 -42.79 -11.87
N HIS A 45 -8.65 -42.48 -12.45
CA HIS A 45 -10.00 -42.24 -11.89
C HIS A 45 -10.20 -41.51 -10.53
N LEU A 46 -10.89 -40.35 -10.58
CA LEU A 46 -12.18 -40.05 -9.89
C LEU A 46 -12.68 -38.63 -10.24
N PRO A 47 -14.01 -38.38 -10.30
CA PRO A 47 -14.57 -37.15 -10.88
C PRO A 47 -14.73 -36.03 -9.83
N VAL A 48 -14.21 -34.83 -10.14
CA VAL A 48 -14.48 -33.61 -9.38
C VAL A 48 -15.70 -32.90 -9.99
N ARG A 49 -16.82 -32.91 -9.27
CA ARG A 49 -18.03 -32.15 -9.60
C ARG A 49 -18.02 -30.83 -8.82
N VAL A 50 -18.29 -29.75 -9.54
CA VAL A 50 -18.30 -28.35 -9.09
C VAL A 50 -19.34 -28.13 -7.98
N SER A 51 -18.89 -27.74 -6.79
CA SER A 51 -19.72 -27.10 -5.74
C SER A 51 -18.81 -26.35 -4.76
N ARG A 52 -18.53 -25.07 -5.05
CA ARG A 52 -17.76 -24.17 -4.19
C ARG A 52 -18.45 -22.80 -4.10
N MET A 53 -19.66 -22.78 -3.56
CA MET A 53 -20.29 -21.54 -3.07
C MET A 53 -21.09 -21.77 -1.79
N SER A 54 -21.78 -22.92 -1.64
CA SER A 54 -22.46 -23.26 -0.38
C SER A 54 -21.49 -23.59 0.76
N ALA A 55 -20.35 -24.24 0.46
CA ALA A 55 -19.37 -24.64 1.47
C ALA A 55 -18.63 -23.45 2.13
N LEU A 56 -18.56 -22.29 1.47
CA LEU A 56 -17.93 -21.08 2.00
C LEU A 56 -18.82 -20.38 3.04
N VAL A 57 -20.13 -20.32 2.76
CA VAL A 57 -21.12 -19.76 3.70
C VAL A 57 -21.27 -20.66 4.93
N SER A 58 -21.31 -21.98 4.75
CA SER A 58 -21.43 -22.92 5.88
C SER A 58 -20.19 -22.97 6.78
N ARG A 59 -18.98 -22.74 6.26
CA ARG A 59 -17.74 -22.72 7.07
C ARG A 59 -17.57 -21.43 7.86
N PHE A 60 -18.06 -20.30 7.35
CA PHE A 60 -18.11 -19.04 8.09
C PHE A 60 -19.12 -19.12 9.24
N GLN A 61 -20.32 -19.65 8.99
CA GLN A 61 -21.34 -19.87 10.02
C GLN A 61 -20.89 -20.88 11.09
N ALA A 62 -20.19 -21.96 10.71
CA ALA A 62 -19.70 -22.97 11.64
C ALA A 62 -18.51 -22.52 12.51
N ARG A 63 -17.77 -21.46 12.12
CA ARG A 63 -16.77 -20.81 12.98
C ARG A 63 -17.43 -19.88 13.98
N LEU A 64 -18.38 -19.06 13.53
CA LEU A 64 -19.12 -18.13 14.39
C LEU A 64 -19.84 -18.86 15.55
N VAL A 65 -20.45 -20.02 15.29
CA VAL A 65 -21.13 -20.83 16.32
C VAL A 65 -20.15 -21.48 17.30
N ARG A 66 -18.94 -21.84 16.84
CA ARG A 66 -17.93 -22.51 17.68
C ARG A 66 -17.22 -21.54 18.61
N ASP A 67 -16.94 -20.33 18.10
CA ASP A 67 -16.31 -19.26 18.88
C ASP A 67 -17.25 -18.73 19.97
N LEU A 68 -18.57 -18.67 19.68
CA LEU A 68 -19.60 -18.40 20.69
C LEU A 68 -19.65 -19.47 21.79
N HIS A 69 -19.46 -20.75 21.45
CA HIS A 69 -19.53 -21.84 22.44
C HIS A 69 -18.33 -21.85 23.39
N THR A 70 -17.12 -21.59 22.89
CA THR A 70 -15.90 -21.49 23.72
C THR A 70 -15.89 -20.26 24.63
N SER A 71 -16.58 -19.19 24.24
CA SER A 71 -16.67 -17.98 25.07
C SER A 71 -17.69 -18.10 26.21
N ILE A 72 -18.59 -19.10 26.17
CA ILE A 72 -19.64 -19.31 27.18
C ILE A 72 -19.20 -20.30 28.29
N THR A 73 -18.22 -21.20 28.07
CA THR A 73 -17.97 -22.34 29.00
C THR A 73 -16.52 -22.60 29.45
N GLY A 74 -15.59 -21.64 29.38
CA GLY A 74 -14.20 -21.87 29.86
C GLY A 74 -13.98 -21.49 31.34
N PRO A 75 -13.48 -22.38 32.22
CA PRO A 75 -13.29 -22.07 33.64
C PRO A 75 -11.97 -21.34 33.94
N HIS A 76 -12.01 -20.45 34.94
CA HIS A 76 -10.87 -19.79 35.56
C HIS A 76 -9.84 -20.79 36.13
N ARG A 77 -8.55 -20.57 35.87
CA ARG A 77 -7.44 -20.97 36.75
C ARG A 77 -6.31 -19.94 36.71
N LEU A 78 -6.18 -19.22 37.82
CA LEU A 78 -4.98 -18.48 38.23
C LEU A 78 -4.02 -19.48 38.88
N THR A 79 -2.78 -19.60 38.37
CA THR A 79 -1.62 -19.95 39.21
C THR A 79 -0.35 -19.39 38.59
N THR A 80 0.28 -18.55 39.42
CA THR A 80 1.64 -17.99 39.43
C THR A 80 2.76 -18.97 39.09
N GLU A 81 3.70 -18.56 38.22
CA GLU A 81 5.08 -19.08 38.24
C GLU A 81 6.10 -17.94 38.02
N SER A 82 7.13 -17.95 38.87
CA SER A 82 8.25 -17.00 38.97
C SER A 82 9.40 -17.42 38.03
N PRO A 83 10.24 -16.52 37.51
CA PRO A 83 11.24 -16.87 36.49
C PRO A 83 12.52 -17.45 37.10
N ALA A 84 13.01 -18.54 36.50
CA ALA A 84 14.32 -19.14 36.77
C ALA A 84 15.43 -18.54 35.84
N PRO A 85 16.71 -18.58 36.24
CA PRO A 85 17.74 -17.64 35.78
C PRO A 85 18.48 -18.07 34.51
N ALA A 86 19.12 -17.07 33.88
CA ALA A 86 19.90 -17.17 32.64
C ALA A 86 21.18 -18.03 32.78
N PRO A 87 21.57 -18.81 31.75
CA PRO A 87 22.88 -19.44 31.70
C PRO A 87 23.96 -18.51 31.11
N GLN A 88 25.15 -18.65 31.68
CA GLN A 88 26.36 -17.85 31.51
C GLN A 88 27.07 -18.14 30.17
N SER A 89 27.66 -17.10 29.57
CA SER A 89 28.59 -17.22 28.43
C SER A 89 30.00 -17.60 28.89
N PRO A 90 30.72 -18.49 28.20
CA PRO A 90 32.15 -18.67 28.42
C PRO A 90 32.98 -17.70 27.56
N ALA A 91 34.05 -17.20 28.19
CA ALA A 91 35.07 -16.33 27.65
C ALA A 91 35.95 -17.03 26.60
N VAL A 92 36.41 -16.26 25.59
CA VAL A 92 37.52 -16.62 24.72
C VAL A 92 38.51 -15.44 24.70
N ALA A 93 39.78 -15.74 24.99
CA ALA A 93 40.90 -14.80 24.99
C ALA A 93 41.56 -14.73 23.59
N PRO A 94 42.24 -13.60 23.24
CA PRO A 94 42.92 -13.35 21.95
C PRO A 94 44.37 -13.90 21.97
N PRO A 95 45.29 -13.68 20.99
CA PRO A 95 45.29 -12.79 19.80
C PRO A 95 45.80 -13.49 18.50
N SER A 96 45.90 -12.82 17.34
CA SER A 96 47.19 -12.31 16.83
C SER A 96 46.98 -11.46 15.56
N ALA A 97 47.72 -10.36 15.50
CA ALA A 97 47.83 -9.45 14.38
C ALA A 97 48.82 -9.98 13.34
N GLU A 98 48.49 -9.88 12.05
CA GLU A 98 49.50 -9.87 10.98
C GLU A 98 48.94 -9.22 9.70
N SER A 99 49.65 -8.19 9.24
CA SER A 99 49.62 -7.56 7.92
C SER A 99 50.86 -6.66 7.86
N PRO A 100 51.44 -6.26 6.72
CA PRO A 100 51.15 -6.64 5.33
C PRO A 100 52.41 -7.08 4.55
N THR A 101 52.27 -7.74 3.40
CA THR A 101 53.34 -7.82 2.39
C THR A 101 52.86 -7.27 1.05
N ALA A 102 53.72 -6.41 0.51
CA ALA A 102 53.56 -5.70 -0.74
C ALA A 102 53.95 -6.60 -1.92
N GLU A 103 53.16 -6.55 -2.99
CA GLU A 103 53.61 -6.98 -4.33
C GLU A 103 53.26 -5.90 -5.37
N SER A 104 54.22 -5.69 -6.25
CA SER A 104 54.35 -4.55 -7.17
C SER A 104 53.50 -4.71 -8.45
N PRO A 105 53.22 -3.59 -9.16
CA PRO A 105 52.29 -3.59 -10.29
C PRO A 105 52.96 -4.04 -11.59
N ILE A 106 52.28 -4.92 -12.33
CA ILE A 106 52.64 -5.33 -13.69
C ILE A 106 52.16 -4.25 -14.67
N VAL A 107 53.09 -3.72 -15.45
CA VAL A 107 52.90 -2.70 -16.49
C VAL A 107 52.34 -3.37 -17.75
N GLY A 108 51.12 -2.99 -18.16
CA GLY A 108 50.54 -3.29 -19.47
C GLY A 108 50.66 -2.09 -20.44
N PRO A 109 50.74 -2.32 -21.76
CA PRO A 109 50.91 -1.26 -22.76
C PRO A 109 49.63 -0.43 -22.96
N PRO A 110 49.73 0.81 -23.50
CA PRO A 110 48.63 1.77 -23.48
C PRO A 110 47.54 1.41 -24.51
N LEU A 111 46.30 1.31 -24.04
CA LEU A 111 45.11 1.25 -24.89
C LEU A 111 44.74 2.68 -25.33
N VAL A 112 44.79 2.88 -26.64
CA VAL A 112 44.38 4.10 -27.35
C VAL A 112 42.88 4.32 -27.16
N ALA A 113 42.51 5.47 -26.60
CA ALA A 113 41.11 5.89 -26.46
C ALA A 113 40.52 6.28 -27.83
N PRO A 114 39.33 5.81 -28.22
CA PRO A 114 38.63 6.38 -29.37
C PRO A 114 38.00 7.72 -28.97
N ALA A 115 38.06 8.68 -29.89
CA ALA A 115 37.52 10.02 -29.75
C ALA A 115 36.01 10.01 -29.47
N PHE A 116 35.60 10.64 -28.36
CA PHE A 116 34.21 10.99 -28.10
C PHE A 116 33.79 12.14 -29.02
N THR A 117 33.09 11.84 -30.11
CA THR A 117 32.30 12.83 -30.84
C THR A 117 30.99 13.08 -30.08
N SER A 118 30.82 14.28 -29.52
CA SER A 118 29.56 14.74 -28.91
C SER A 118 28.43 14.83 -29.95
N PRO A 119 27.24 14.23 -29.73
CA PRO A 119 26.06 14.55 -30.51
C PRO A 119 25.19 15.55 -29.73
N LEU A 120 25.54 16.84 -29.77
CA LEU A 120 24.76 17.91 -29.16
C LEU A 120 23.55 18.37 -30.01
N ASN A 121 23.19 17.67 -31.09
CA ASN A 121 22.15 18.10 -32.03
C ASN A 121 21.27 16.96 -32.58
N ALA A 122 21.00 15.92 -31.80
CA ALA A 122 19.91 15.00 -32.14
C ALA A 122 18.57 15.64 -31.76
N PRO A 123 17.61 15.83 -32.68
CA PRO A 123 16.29 16.31 -32.33
C PRO A 123 15.65 15.34 -31.32
N LEU A 124 15.16 15.89 -30.19
CA LEU A 124 14.45 15.11 -29.17
C LEU A 124 13.32 14.31 -29.86
N PRO A 125 13.20 13.00 -29.60
CA PRO A 125 12.08 12.24 -30.12
C PRO A 125 10.79 12.88 -29.62
N VAL A 126 9.97 13.36 -30.56
CA VAL A 126 8.61 13.83 -30.29
C VAL A 126 7.90 12.74 -29.50
N ALA A 127 7.42 13.10 -28.30
CA ALA A 127 6.69 12.19 -27.44
C ALA A 127 5.45 11.67 -28.16
N THR A 128 5.53 10.48 -28.74
CA THR A 128 4.35 9.71 -29.13
C THR A 128 3.59 9.37 -27.85
N PRO A 129 2.28 9.73 -27.72
CA PRO A 129 1.50 9.35 -26.55
C PRO A 129 1.49 7.81 -26.47
N PRO A 130 1.99 7.15 -25.41
CA PRO A 130 2.23 5.72 -25.49
C PRO A 130 0.98 4.85 -25.32
N PHE A 131 -0.21 5.43 -25.18
CA PHE A 131 -1.36 4.68 -24.69
C PHE A 131 -2.61 5.00 -25.51
N ALA A 132 -2.86 4.13 -26.50
CA ALA A 132 -4.19 3.98 -27.07
C ALA A 132 -5.20 3.75 -25.92
N ALA A 133 -6.34 4.42 -25.96
CA ALA A 133 -7.37 4.29 -24.94
C ALA A 133 -7.77 2.80 -24.81
N PRO A 134 -7.66 2.18 -23.61
CA PRO A 134 -8.04 0.79 -23.45
C PRO A 134 -9.53 0.64 -23.78
N SER A 135 -9.87 -0.39 -24.56
CA SER A 135 -11.26 -0.84 -24.67
C SER A 135 -11.80 -1.01 -23.25
N ALA A 136 -12.82 -0.23 -22.88
CA ALA A 136 -13.34 -0.27 -21.53
C ALA A 136 -13.89 -1.68 -21.25
N GLY A 137 -13.11 -2.52 -20.56
CA GLY A 137 -13.55 -3.84 -20.15
C GLY A 137 -14.84 -3.72 -19.35
N SER A 138 -15.73 -4.70 -19.47
CA SER A 138 -17.03 -4.73 -18.77
C SER A 138 -16.90 -4.46 -17.27
N ALA A 139 -15.80 -4.89 -16.64
CA ALA A 139 -15.50 -4.63 -15.23
C ALA A 139 -15.33 -3.13 -14.91
N ARG A 140 -14.71 -2.34 -15.79
CA ARG A 140 -14.56 -0.88 -15.62
C ARG A 140 -15.89 -0.16 -15.75
N VAL A 141 -16.72 -0.58 -16.71
CA VAL A 141 -18.08 -0.03 -16.87
C VAL A 141 -18.94 -0.39 -15.67
N ALA A 142 -18.87 -1.64 -15.21
CA ALA A 142 -19.59 -2.11 -14.04
C ALA A 142 -19.16 -1.37 -12.76
N SER A 143 -17.85 -1.17 -12.53
CA SER A 143 -17.36 -0.44 -11.36
C SER A 143 -17.76 1.04 -11.38
N LEU A 144 -17.77 1.67 -12.55
CA LEU A 144 -18.28 3.04 -12.71
C LEU A 144 -19.79 3.12 -12.45
N ALA A 145 -20.58 2.20 -13.01
CA ALA A 145 -22.03 2.16 -12.80
C ALA A 145 -22.37 1.96 -11.31
N LEU A 146 -21.66 1.05 -10.65
CA LEU A 146 -21.84 0.76 -9.23
C LEU A 146 -21.41 1.94 -8.35
N ALA A 147 -20.30 2.60 -8.68
CA ALA A 147 -19.88 3.81 -7.98
C ALA A 147 -20.91 4.95 -8.11
N TRP A 148 -21.50 5.14 -9.29
CA TRP A 148 -22.59 6.10 -9.47
C TRP A 148 -23.82 5.74 -8.65
N LEU A 149 -24.20 4.45 -8.58
CA LEU A 149 -25.29 4.01 -7.73
C LEU A 149 -25.03 4.34 -6.25
N VAL A 150 -23.80 4.14 -5.76
CA VAL A 150 -23.40 4.55 -4.40
C VAL A 150 -23.55 6.05 -4.20
N HIS A 151 -23.08 6.87 -5.13
CA HIS A 151 -23.20 8.33 -5.03
C HIS A 151 -24.66 8.79 -5.03
N LEU A 152 -25.57 8.04 -5.65
CA LEU A 152 -27.01 8.33 -5.64
C LEU A 152 -27.70 7.96 -4.32
N LEU A 153 -27.09 7.14 -3.47
CA LEU A 153 -27.66 6.80 -2.16
C LEU A 153 -27.78 8.04 -1.26
N ALA A 154 -26.76 8.90 -1.22
CA ALA A 154 -26.77 10.10 -0.38
C ALA A 154 -27.95 11.05 -0.70
N PRO A 155 -28.17 11.50 -1.96
CA PRO A 155 -29.34 12.31 -2.29
C PRO A 155 -30.66 11.54 -2.14
N ALA A 156 -30.70 10.23 -2.40
CA ALA A 156 -31.91 9.44 -2.18
C ALA A 156 -32.34 9.41 -0.71
N PHE A 157 -31.40 9.19 0.21
CA PHE A 157 -31.65 9.24 1.65
C PHE A 157 -32.01 10.64 2.13
N LEU A 158 -31.41 11.69 1.56
CA LEU A 158 -31.77 13.07 1.87
C LEU A 158 -33.23 13.35 1.49
N LEU A 159 -33.62 13.01 0.26
CA LEU A 159 -34.99 13.20 -0.23
C LEU A 159 -35.99 12.37 0.57
N LEU A 160 -35.65 11.12 0.91
CA LEU A 160 -36.48 10.25 1.74
C LEU A 160 -36.67 10.85 3.14
N GLY A 161 -35.58 11.28 3.80
CA GLY A 161 -35.64 11.88 5.13
C GLY A 161 -36.50 13.14 5.15
N LEU A 162 -36.31 14.04 4.18
CA LEU A 162 -37.13 15.24 4.04
C LEU A 162 -38.61 14.90 3.77
N TYR A 163 -38.88 13.95 2.86
CA TYR A 163 -40.24 13.50 2.56
C TYR A 163 -40.96 12.96 3.80
N LEU A 164 -40.29 12.13 4.60
CA LEU A 164 -40.85 11.58 5.84
C LEU A 164 -41.20 12.67 6.85
N LEU A 165 -40.39 13.73 6.95
CA LEU A 165 -40.70 14.89 7.82
C LEU A 165 -41.96 15.65 7.35
N THR A 166 -42.23 15.73 6.05
CA THR A 166 -43.45 16.39 5.54
C THR A 166 -44.75 15.67 5.89
N ARG A 167 -44.69 14.42 6.37
CA ARG A 167 -45.88 13.65 6.75
C ARG A 167 -46.43 14.04 8.12
N TRP A 168 -45.68 14.81 8.91
CA TRP A 168 -46.07 15.31 10.25
C TRP A 168 -46.55 14.22 11.24
N THR A 169 -46.13 12.97 11.03
CA THR A 169 -46.44 11.83 11.90
C THR A 169 -45.28 11.52 12.82
N LEU A 170 -45.52 11.49 14.14
CA LEU A 170 -44.50 11.29 15.17
C LEU A 170 -43.63 10.04 14.95
N PHE A 171 -44.23 8.92 14.54
CA PHE A 171 -43.53 7.65 14.31
C PHE A 171 -42.57 7.67 13.10
N LEU A 172 -42.71 8.64 12.18
CA LEU A 172 -41.81 8.78 11.03
C LEU A 172 -40.61 9.69 11.32
N ILE A 173 -40.58 10.37 12.47
CA ILE A 173 -39.46 11.26 12.83
C ILE A 173 -38.16 10.48 12.99
N LEU A 174 -38.17 9.34 13.69
CA LEU A 174 -36.96 8.54 13.89
C LEU A 174 -36.41 7.97 12.56
N PRO A 175 -37.19 7.31 11.70
CA PRO A 175 -36.74 6.91 10.37
C PRO A 175 -36.25 8.09 9.50
N ALA A 176 -36.89 9.26 9.62
CA ALA A 176 -36.43 10.45 8.92
C ALA A 176 -35.04 10.89 9.39
N ILE A 177 -34.79 10.92 10.70
CA ILE A 177 -33.47 11.26 11.26
C ILE A 177 -32.42 10.25 10.80
N VAL A 178 -32.72 8.94 10.85
CA VAL A 178 -31.80 7.90 10.38
C VAL A 178 -31.49 8.07 8.89
N ALA A 179 -32.49 8.36 8.06
CA ALA A 179 -32.28 8.64 6.64
C ALA A 179 -31.39 9.88 6.42
N LEU A 180 -31.64 10.98 7.15
CA LEU A 180 -30.81 12.18 7.07
C LEU A 180 -29.37 11.93 7.54
N ASP A 181 -29.17 11.11 8.58
CA ASP A 181 -27.85 10.74 9.07
C ASP A 181 -27.09 9.86 8.05
N LEU A 182 -27.76 8.89 7.43
CA LEU A 182 -27.19 8.11 6.32
C LEU A 182 -26.83 9.01 5.12
N ALA A 183 -27.67 9.98 4.78
CA ALA A 183 -27.37 10.96 3.73
C ALA A 183 -26.11 11.78 4.07
N TRP A 184 -25.99 12.22 5.33
CA TRP A 184 -24.82 12.95 5.83
C TRP A 184 -23.55 12.10 5.82
N LEU A 185 -23.66 10.82 6.17
CA LEU A 185 -22.54 9.88 6.25
C LEU A 185 -22.02 9.51 4.85
N LEU A 186 -22.93 9.23 3.90
CA LEU A 186 -22.60 8.81 2.53
C LEU A 186 -22.17 9.96 1.62
N ARG A 187 -22.39 11.23 2.01
CA ARG A 187 -22.03 12.39 1.17
C ARG A 187 -20.55 12.34 0.80
N PRO A 188 -20.17 12.63 -0.46
CA PRO A 188 -18.77 12.77 -0.83
C PRO A 188 -18.08 13.87 0.00
N ARG A 189 -17.00 13.53 0.69
CA ARG A 189 -16.21 14.49 1.51
C ARG A 189 -14.85 14.73 0.86
N PRO A 190 -14.35 15.98 0.86
CA PRO A 190 -12.96 16.22 0.50
C PRO A 190 -12.05 15.59 1.56
N VAL A 191 -10.96 14.97 1.11
CA VAL A 191 -9.94 14.41 2.01
C VAL A 191 -9.32 15.55 2.82
N PRO A 192 -9.30 15.47 4.17
CA PRO A 192 -8.68 16.49 5.01
C PRO A 192 -7.15 16.48 4.83
N PHE A 193 -6.50 17.56 5.28
CA PHE A 193 -5.05 17.53 5.42
C PHE A 193 -4.67 16.53 6.54
N PRO A 194 -3.57 15.75 6.39
CA PRO A 194 -3.20 14.74 7.39
C PRO A 194 -3.01 15.36 8.77
N GLN A 195 -3.62 14.76 9.79
CA GLN A 195 -3.52 15.26 11.16
C GLN A 195 -2.10 15.06 11.68
N GLY A 196 -1.59 16.05 12.42
CA GLY A 196 -0.24 16.01 12.97
C GLY A 196 0.90 16.06 11.94
N ALA A 197 0.58 16.36 10.68
CA ALA A 197 1.59 16.55 9.65
C ALA A 197 2.00 18.03 9.52
N GLU A 198 3.26 18.24 9.20
CA GLU A 198 3.84 19.54 8.89
C GLU A 198 3.63 19.89 7.42
N ARG A 199 3.10 21.09 7.17
CA ARG A 199 2.78 21.55 5.83
C ARG A 199 3.97 22.30 5.24
N LEU A 200 4.42 21.86 4.06
CA LEU A 200 5.46 22.54 3.30
C LEU A 200 4.94 23.06 1.98
N THR A 201 5.38 24.26 1.66
CA THR A 201 5.18 24.95 0.38
C THR A 201 6.48 24.99 -0.40
N ARG A 202 6.40 25.47 -1.65
CA ARG A 202 7.56 25.60 -2.53
C ARG A 202 8.64 26.52 -1.99
N ASP A 203 8.25 27.51 -1.18
CA ASP A 203 9.17 28.45 -0.56
C ASP A 203 9.87 27.82 0.65
N ASP A 204 9.20 26.88 1.33
CA ASP A 204 9.77 26.18 2.50
C ASP A 204 10.79 25.10 2.10
N ALA A 205 10.56 24.42 0.97
CA ALA A 205 11.38 23.28 0.53
C ALA A 205 11.60 23.27 -1.01
N PRO A 206 12.30 24.28 -1.57
CA PRO A 206 12.43 24.45 -3.01
C PRO A 206 13.11 23.26 -3.70
N SER A 207 14.11 22.64 -3.07
CA SER A 207 14.83 21.49 -3.64
C SER A 207 13.95 20.25 -3.68
N LEU A 208 13.15 20.01 -2.64
CA LEU A 208 12.17 18.94 -2.60
C LEU A 208 11.12 19.11 -3.71
N PHE A 209 10.55 20.30 -3.87
CA PHE A 209 9.57 20.55 -4.92
C PHE A 209 10.18 20.47 -6.32
N ALA A 210 11.44 20.86 -6.51
CA ALA A 210 12.15 20.66 -7.76
C ALA A 210 12.38 19.16 -8.06
N LEU A 211 12.69 18.35 -7.04
CA LEU A 211 12.77 16.89 -7.19
C LEU A 211 11.41 16.30 -7.60
N LEU A 212 10.33 16.69 -6.92
CA LEU A 212 8.97 16.25 -7.26
C LEU A 212 8.56 16.66 -8.68
N ASP A 213 8.92 17.86 -9.13
CA ASP A 213 8.64 18.31 -10.48
C ASP A 213 9.40 17.47 -11.54
N ARG A 214 10.66 17.10 -11.28
CA ARG A 214 11.44 16.19 -12.15
C ARG A 214 10.84 14.78 -12.20
N ILE A 215 10.48 14.22 -11.05
CA ILE A 215 9.82 12.91 -10.96
C ILE A 215 8.49 12.97 -11.71
N GLY A 216 7.68 14.01 -11.48
CA GLY A 216 6.39 14.21 -12.12
C GLY A 216 6.48 14.29 -13.64
N ALA A 217 7.52 14.95 -14.17
CA ALA A 217 7.80 14.99 -15.60
C ALA A 217 8.07 13.60 -16.19
N GLU A 218 8.84 12.74 -15.51
CA GLU A 218 9.15 11.39 -15.98
C GLU A 218 7.97 10.41 -15.87
N VAL A 219 7.11 10.55 -14.85
CA VAL A 219 5.95 9.65 -14.64
C VAL A 219 4.63 10.20 -15.20
N GLY A 220 4.62 11.44 -15.69
CA GLY A 220 3.43 12.11 -16.21
C GLY A 220 2.42 12.51 -15.11
N ALA A 221 2.89 12.71 -13.88
CA ALA A 221 2.04 13.14 -12.77
C ALA A 221 1.82 14.67 -12.79
N PRO A 222 0.66 15.16 -12.33
CA PRO A 222 0.42 16.59 -12.22
C PRO A 222 1.34 17.21 -11.15
N ARG A 223 1.64 18.50 -11.33
CA ARG A 223 2.49 19.27 -10.43
C ARG A 223 1.99 19.20 -8.98
N THR A 224 2.89 18.97 -8.03
CA THR A 224 2.58 18.96 -6.60
C THR A 224 2.36 20.38 -6.09
N ASP A 225 1.25 20.61 -5.39
CA ASP A 225 0.90 21.92 -4.83
C ASP A 225 1.42 22.09 -3.39
N VAL A 226 1.41 21.01 -2.60
CA VAL A 226 1.76 21.03 -1.17
C VAL A 226 2.39 19.69 -0.78
N VAL A 227 3.33 19.72 0.17
CA VAL A 227 3.87 18.51 0.82
C VAL A 227 3.40 18.46 2.27
N ALA A 228 3.08 17.26 2.75
CA ALA A 228 2.79 16.98 4.15
C ALA A 228 3.87 16.04 4.70
N VAL A 229 4.63 16.46 5.69
CA VAL A 229 5.59 15.59 6.40
C VAL A 229 4.89 15.05 7.63
N SER A 230 4.71 13.73 7.73
CA SER A 230 3.90 13.12 8.79
C SER A 230 4.65 12.05 9.57
N GLY A 231 4.08 11.62 10.69
CA GLY A 231 4.59 10.53 11.51
C GLY A 231 4.25 9.13 11.00
N ALA A 232 3.67 9.00 9.80
CA ALA A 232 3.28 7.71 9.25
C ALA A 232 4.49 6.91 8.74
N VAL A 233 4.41 5.58 8.75
CA VAL A 233 5.37 4.72 8.02
C VAL A 233 4.83 4.46 6.61
N ASN A 234 4.59 5.52 5.85
CA ASN A 234 4.00 5.45 4.52
C ASN A 234 4.36 6.68 3.67
N ALA A 235 4.08 6.65 2.38
CA ALA A 235 4.00 7.84 1.54
C ALA A 235 2.72 7.77 0.70
N SER A 236 2.23 8.91 0.20
CA SER A 236 1.11 8.89 -0.74
C SER A 236 1.07 10.12 -1.62
N PHE A 237 0.49 9.98 -2.82
CA PHE A 237 0.13 11.10 -3.67
C PHE A 237 -1.39 11.16 -3.88
N ARG A 238 -2.02 12.26 -3.47
CA ARG A 238 -3.48 12.40 -3.52
C ARG A 238 -3.96 13.84 -3.68
N THR A 239 -5.27 14.00 -3.87
CA THR A 239 -5.92 15.32 -3.80
C THR A 239 -6.46 15.57 -2.40
N TYR A 240 -6.28 16.78 -1.86
CA TYR A 240 -6.85 17.17 -0.57
C TYR A 240 -7.62 18.50 -0.65
N GLY A 241 -8.52 18.67 0.32
CA GLY A 241 -9.31 19.88 0.51
C GLY A 241 -10.35 20.14 -0.58
N ARG A 242 -11.20 21.16 -0.35
CA ARG A 242 -12.27 21.55 -1.30
C ARG A 242 -11.74 22.01 -2.65
N ARG A 243 -10.54 22.61 -2.67
CA ARG A 243 -9.85 23.07 -3.89
C ARG A 243 -9.10 21.95 -4.63
N ARG A 244 -9.13 20.71 -4.13
CA ARG A 244 -8.52 19.53 -4.76
C ARG A 244 -7.04 19.72 -5.12
N ARG A 245 -6.28 20.32 -4.20
CA ARG A 245 -4.84 20.53 -4.38
C ARG A 245 -4.10 19.19 -4.35
N ARG A 246 -3.05 19.06 -5.15
CA ARG A 246 -2.17 17.88 -5.21
C ARG A 246 -1.23 17.88 -4.01
N LEU A 247 -1.28 16.81 -3.24
CA LEU A 247 -0.53 16.63 -2.01
C LEU A 247 0.29 15.34 -2.07
N VAL A 248 1.58 15.50 -1.83
CA VAL A 248 2.47 14.39 -1.49
C VAL A 248 2.54 14.34 0.03
N GLU A 249 2.19 13.21 0.63
CA GLU A 249 2.50 12.92 2.02
C GLU A 249 3.80 12.11 2.08
N ILE A 250 4.76 12.60 2.87
CA ILE A 250 6.01 11.91 3.19
C ILE A 250 5.92 11.54 4.66
N GLY A 251 5.70 10.25 4.94
CA GLY A 251 5.87 9.71 6.28
C GLY A 251 7.35 9.67 6.64
N TYR A 252 7.77 10.55 7.52
CA TYR A 252 9.17 10.75 7.86
C TYR A 252 9.87 9.48 8.40
N PRO A 253 9.23 8.65 9.26
CA PRO A 253 9.80 7.37 9.67
C PRO A 253 10.20 6.46 8.51
N LEU A 254 9.37 6.37 7.47
CA LEU A 254 9.69 5.59 6.27
C LEU A 254 10.81 6.28 5.48
N TRP A 255 10.71 7.59 5.26
CA TRP A 255 11.75 8.36 4.58
C TRP A 255 13.14 8.16 5.21
N LEU A 256 13.22 8.19 6.54
CA LEU A 256 14.46 8.10 7.32
C LEU A 256 15.24 6.81 7.09
N ILE A 257 14.53 5.68 6.95
CA ILE A 257 15.13 4.34 6.84
C ILE A 257 15.52 3.97 5.42
N LEU A 258 15.11 4.79 4.43
CA LEU A 258 15.37 4.58 3.01
C LEU A 258 16.64 5.32 2.57
N THR A 259 17.35 4.72 1.61
CA THR A 259 18.46 5.36 0.92
C THR A 259 17.95 6.49 0.00
N PRO A 260 18.83 7.42 -0.44
CA PRO A 260 18.44 8.49 -1.36
C PRO A 260 17.67 8.03 -2.60
N GLN A 261 18.09 6.93 -3.23
CA GLN A 261 17.42 6.44 -4.44
C GLN A 261 16.17 5.61 -4.16
N GLU A 262 16.09 4.94 -3.01
CA GLU A 262 14.82 4.33 -2.58
C GLU A 262 13.74 5.39 -2.34
N ARG A 263 14.11 6.57 -1.84
CA ARG A 263 13.19 7.71 -1.68
C ARG A 263 12.69 8.23 -3.03
N VAL A 264 13.57 8.35 -4.03
CA VAL A 264 13.16 8.69 -5.40
C VAL A 264 12.23 7.62 -5.98
N ALA A 265 12.56 6.33 -5.79
CA ALA A 265 11.73 5.22 -6.23
C ALA A 265 10.33 5.25 -5.58
N LEU A 266 10.26 5.55 -4.27
CA LEU A 266 9.03 5.66 -3.50
C LEU A 266 8.16 6.81 -4.02
N LEU A 267 8.72 8.01 -4.14
CA LEU A 267 7.99 9.16 -4.66
C LEU A 267 7.52 8.94 -6.10
N ALA A 268 8.35 8.33 -6.95
CA ALA A 268 7.99 8.00 -8.33
C ALA A 268 6.85 6.97 -8.39
N HIS A 269 6.88 5.93 -7.55
CA HIS A 269 5.80 4.95 -7.42
C HIS A 269 4.49 5.63 -7.01
N GLU A 270 4.50 6.43 -5.94
CA GLU A 270 3.30 7.11 -5.45
C GLU A 270 2.71 8.08 -6.48
N MET A 271 3.56 8.86 -7.15
CA MET A 271 3.12 9.82 -8.16
C MET A 271 2.58 9.12 -9.42
N ALA A 272 3.11 7.95 -9.79
CA ALA A 272 2.67 7.18 -10.94
C ALA A 272 1.21 6.69 -10.83
N HIS A 273 0.66 6.54 -9.61
CA HIS A 273 -0.76 6.20 -9.42
C HIS A 273 -1.72 7.25 -9.99
N SER A 274 -1.28 8.50 -10.12
CA SER A 274 -2.11 9.55 -10.72
C SER A 274 -2.17 9.50 -12.24
N SER A 275 -1.22 8.83 -12.90
CA SER A 275 -1.07 8.78 -14.36
C SER A 275 -1.28 7.37 -14.95
N ASN A 276 -1.28 6.32 -14.13
CA ASN A 276 -1.37 4.92 -14.58
C ASN A 276 -2.81 4.44 -14.89
N GLY A 277 -3.83 5.25 -14.58
CA GLY A 277 -5.23 4.95 -14.87
C GLY A 277 -5.94 4.11 -13.80
N ASP A 278 -5.43 4.07 -12.57
CA ASP A 278 -6.09 3.40 -11.45
C ASP A 278 -7.43 4.07 -11.09
N GLY A 279 -8.53 3.38 -11.38
CA GLY A 279 -9.87 3.83 -11.05
C GLY A 279 -10.08 4.01 -9.54
N ARG A 280 -9.39 3.23 -8.69
CA ARG A 280 -9.53 3.28 -7.23
C ARG A 280 -9.08 4.63 -6.65
N HIS A 281 -8.10 5.29 -7.29
CA HIS A 281 -7.63 6.63 -6.92
C HIS A 281 -8.43 7.75 -7.60
N GLY A 282 -9.39 7.41 -8.47
CA GLY A 282 -10.27 8.34 -9.16
C GLY A 282 -11.39 8.90 -8.27
N LEU A 283 -11.89 10.08 -8.63
CA LEU A 283 -12.93 10.78 -7.85
C LEU A 283 -14.25 10.02 -7.73
N VAL A 284 -14.65 9.28 -8.77
CA VAL A 284 -15.94 8.59 -8.81
C VAL A 284 -15.86 7.28 -8.03
N VAL A 285 -14.98 6.36 -8.45
CA VAL A 285 -14.85 5.04 -7.84
C VAL A 285 -14.21 5.12 -6.45
N GLY A 286 -13.10 5.86 -6.30
CA GLY A 286 -12.46 6.08 -5.01
C GLY A 286 -13.35 6.80 -4.02
N GLY A 287 -14.13 7.79 -4.48
CA GLY A 287 -15.13 8.47 -3.65
C GLY A 287 -16.23 7.54 -3.15
N ALA A 288 -16.74 6.65 -4.01
CA ALA A 288 -17.74 5.66 -3.63
C ALA A 288 -17.18 4.66 -2.60
N LEU A 289 -15.98 4.11 -2.84
CA LEU A 289 -15.30 3.23 -1.89
C LEU A 289 -15.06 3.92 -0.54
N HIS A 290 -14.69 5.20 -0.54
CA HIS A 290 -14.53 5.97 0.68
C HIS A 290 -15.84 6.08 1.47
N SER A 291 -16.95 6.45 0.81
CA SER A 291 -18.27 6.50 1.46
C SER A 291 -18.69 5.15 2.04
N LEU A 292 -18.41 4.05 1.33
CA LEU A 292 -18.70 2.71 1.82
C LEU A 292 -17.84 2.30 3.02
N HIS A 293 -16.55 2.64 3.02
CA HIS A 293 -15.68 2.39 4.17
C HIS A 293 -16.11 3.17 5.40
N VAL A 294 -16.49 4.44 5.24
CA VAL A 294 -17.05 5.23 6.35
C VAL A 294 -18.29 4.55 6.93
N LEU A 295 -19.18 4.02 6.09
CA LEU A 295 -20.37 3.31 6.57
C LEU A 295 -20.04 1.94 7.18
N ARG A 296 -19.04 1.23 6.65
CA ARG A 296 -18.51 -0.01 7.24
C ARG A 296 -17.96 0.24 8.64
N ASP A 297 -17.24 1.34 8.84
CA ASP A 297 -16.63 1.67 10.13
C ASP A 297 -17.68 2.00 11.21
N VAL A 298 -18.84 2.54 10.82
CA VAL A 298 -19.98 2.76 11.74
C VAL A 298 -20.80 1.48 11.99
N THR A 299 -20.70 0.50 11.08
CA THR A 299 -21.43 -0.78 11.16
C THR A 299 -20.53 -1.95 11.53
N ARG A 300 -19.32 -1.70 12.03
CA ARG A 300 -18.38 -2.74 12.50
C ARG A 300 -18.80 -3.31 13.85
N PHE A 301 -18.29 -4.50 14.13
CA PHE A 301 -18.47 -5.19 15.40
C PHE A 301 -17.09 -5.23 16.07
N ASP A 302 -16.90 -4.38 17.08
CA ASP A 302 -15.64 -4.16 17.78
C ASP A 302 -15.87 -4.26 19.30
N TRP A 303 -16.82 -5.11 19.71
CA TRP A 303 -17.16 -5.33 21.11
C TRP A 303 -16.04 -6.08 21.82
N GLU A 304 -15.64 -5.58 22.98
CA GLU A 304 -14.64 -6.19 23.84
C GLU A 304 -15.22 -6.69 25.17
N SER A 305 -14.52 -7.64 25.80
CA SER A 305 -14.83 -8.18 27.12
C SER A 305 -14.73 -7.11 28.21
N GLY A 306 -15.79 -6.32 28.36
CA GLY A 306 -15.86 -5.16 29.26
C GLY A 306 -16.93 -4.13 28.86
N ASP A 307 -17.35 -4.14 27.60
CA ASP A 307 -18.29 -3.18 27.00
C ASP A 307 -19.76 -3.34 27.42
N GLY A 308 -20.08 -4.44 28.10
CA GLY A 308 -21.42 -4.78 28.55
C GLY A 308 -22.34 -5.34 27.46
N VAL A 309 -23.45 -5.92 27.89
CA VAL A 309 -24.38 -6.71 27.04
C VAL A 309 -25.21 -5.82 26.11
N ALA A 310 -25.56 -4.59 26.52
CA ALA A 310 -26.32 -3.67 25.69
C ALA A 310 -25.54 -3.26 24.42
N ARG A 311 -24.25 -2.94 24.58
CA ARG A 311 -23.36 -2.61 23.47
C ARG A 311 -23.16 -3.80 22.53
N PHE A 312 -23.01 -5.01 23.07
CA PHE A 312 -22.96 -6.24 22.27
C PHE A 312 -24.16 -6.37 21.32
N PHE A 313 -25.39 -6.21 21.82
CA PHE A 313 -26.59 -6.30 20.98
C PHE A 313 -26.69 -5.17 19.96
N ALA A 314 -26.34 -3.94 20.34
CA ALA A 314 -26.34 -2.79 19.45
C ALA A 314 -25.35 -2.98 18.29
N GLU A 315 -24.10 -3.34 18.58
CA GLU A 315 -23.08 -3.59 17.56
C GLU A 315 -23.41 -4.82 16.72
N THR A 316 -24.00 -5.87 17.30
CA THR A 316 -24.48 -7.04 16.54
C THR A 316 -25.55 -6.62 15.53
N LEU A 317 -26.53 -5.81 15.96
CA LEU A 317 -27.58 -5.31 15.08
C LEU A 317 -26.99 -4.44 13.96
N LEU A 318 -26.10 -3.50 14.29
CA LEU A 318 -25.41 -2.65 13.31
C LEU A 318 -24.58 -3.49 12.33
N ALA A 319 -23.89 -4.53 12.82
CA ALA A 319 -23.11 -5.42 11.98
C ALA A 319 -23.97 -6.23 11.02
N VAL A 320 -25.14 -6.69 11.43
CA VAL A 320 -26.11 -7.35 10.53
C VAL A 320 -26.63 -6.36 9.49
N LEU A 321 -26.99 -5.14 9.90
CA LEU A 321 -27.44 -4.08 8.98
C LEU A 321 -26.32 -3.63 8.02
N GLY A 322 -25.05 -3.78 8.39
CA GLY A 322 -23.88 -3.48 7.57
C GLY A 322 -23.53 -4.55 6.52
N LEU A 323 -24.17 -5.72 6.52
CA LEU A 323 -23.87 -6.79 5.55
C LEU A 323 -23.99 -6.36 4.07
N PRO A 324 -25.02 -5.60 3.65
CA PRO A 324 -25.09 -5.10 2.27
C PRO A 324 -23.92 -4.20 1.90
N VAL A 325 -23.44 -3.38 2.84
CA VAL A 325 -22.29 -2.48 2.64
C VAL A 325 -21.02 -3.29 2.41
N ARG A 326 -20.78 -4.32 3.23
CA ARG A 326 -19.64 -5.25 3.06
C ARG A 326 -19.73 -6.01 1.74
N GLY A 327 -20.92 -6.49 1.36
CA GLY A 327 -21.15 -7.14 0.07
C GLY A 327 -20.85 -6.21 -1.11
N LEU A 328 -21.23 -4.94 -1.00
CA LEU A 328 -20.98 -3.94 -2.03
C LEU A 328 -19.49 -3.58 -2.15
N ILE A 329 -18.78 -3.43 -1.03
CA ILE A 329 -17.32 -3.28 -1.01
C ILE A 329 -16.67 -4.47 -1.70
N LEU A 330 -17.04 -5.71 -1.33
CA LEU A 330 -16.50 -6.92 -1.91
C LEU A 330 -16.69 -6.96 -3.44
N VAL A 331 -17.90 -6.66 -3.93
CA VAL A 331 -18.16 -6.62 -5.38
C VAL A 331 -17.31 -5.55 -6.06
N MET A 332 -17.20 -4.35 -5.50
CA MET A 332 -16.33 -3.30 -6.05
C MET A 332 -14.86 -3.73 -6.08
N GLU A 333 -14.37 -4.36 -5.01
CA GLU A 333 -12.99 -4.84 -4.92
C GLU A 333 -12.72 -5.95 -5.94
N LEU A 334 -13.65 -6.89 -6.14
CA LEU A 334 -13.55 -7.91 -7.18
C LEU A 334 -13.50 -7.31 -8.60
N LEU A 335 -14.33 -6.29 -8.87
CA LEU A 335 -14.34 -5.59 -10.16
C LEU A 335 -13.03 -4.81 -10.40
N LEU A 336 -12.44 -4.26 -9.35
CA LEU A 336 -11.22 -3.45 -9.42
C LEU A 336 -9.94 -4.26 -9.27
N TYR A 337 -10.03 -5.52 -8.84
CA TYR A 337 -8.87 -6.35 -8.48
C TYR A 337 -7.81 -6.35 -9.58
N ARG A 338 -8.18 -6.74 -10.81
CA ARG A 338 -7.22 -6.80 -11.93
C ARG A 338 -6.60 -5.45 -12.26
N SER A 339 -7.40 -4.38 -12.26
CA SER A 339 -6.91 -3.02 -12.54
C SER A 339 -5.99 -2.50 -11.44
N SER A 340 -6.26 -2.83 -10.18
CA SER A 340 -5.42 -2.46 -9.02
C SER A 340 -4.07 -3.16 -9.09
N GLN A 341 -4.07 -4.48 -9.35
CA GLN A 341 -2.85 -5.27 -9.52
C GLN A 341 -1.98 -4.72 -10.66
N ARG A 342 -2.61 -4.39 -11.79
CA ARG A 342 -1.95 -3.73 -12.92
C ARG A 342 -1.35 -2.37 -12.56
N ALA A 343 -2.11 -1.55 -11.83
CA ALA A 343 -1.67 -0.21 -11.45
C ALA A 343 -0.36 -0.26 -10.64
N GLU A 344 -0.26 -1.24 -9.74
CA GLU A 344 0.94 -1.50 -8.92
C GLU A 344 2.16 -1.87 -9.76
N TYR A 345 2.07 -2.91 -10.61
CA TYR A 345 3.20 -3.30 -11.48
C TYR A 345 3.64 -2.17 -12.42
N ARG A 346 2.67 -1.37 -12.89
CA ARG A 346 2.95 -0.21 -13.73
C ARG A 346 3.60 0.93 -12.95
N ALA A 347 3.16 1.17 -11.71
CA ALA A 347 3.81 2.13 -10.82
C ALA A 347 5.24 1.69 -10.49
N ASP A 348 5.49 0.40 -10.27
CA ASP A 348 6.84 -0.15 -10.08
C ASP A 348 7.72 0.01 -11.31
N GLU A 349 7.19 -0.25 -12.51
CA GLU A 349 7.93 -0.03 -13.75
C GLU A 349 8.30 1.45 -13.93
N MET A 350 7.37 2.36 -13.63
CA MET A 350 7.66 3.81 -13.66
C MET A 350 8.67 4.21 -12.58
N GLY A 351 8.55 3.68 -11.37
CA GLY A 351 9.50 3.87 -10.28
C GLY A 351 10.91 3.40 -10.66
N ALA A 352 11.02 2.20 -11.23
CA ALA A 352 12.27 1.64 -11.74
C ALA A 352 12.85 2.46 -12.89
N ARG A 353 12.01 2.99 -13.81
CA ARG A 353 12.47 3.87 -14.89
C ARG A 353 13.10 5.17 -14.36
N VAL A 354 12.55 5.71 -13.27
CA VAL A 354 13.00 6.99 -12.69
C VAL A 354 14.22 6.81 -11.79
N ALA A 355 14.17 5.84 -10.87
CA ALA A 355 15.16 5.66 -9.82
C ALA A 355 16.16 4.52 -10.09
N GLY A 356 15.97 3.74 -11.15
CA GLY A 356 16.69 2.51 -11.42
C GLY A 356 16.00 1.28 -10.79
N ALA A 357 16.05 0.15 -11.50
CA ALA A 357 15.54 -1.14 -11.06
C ALA A 357 16.19 -1.62 -9.74
N PRO A 358 17.51 -1.46 -9.50
CA PRO A 358 18.10 -1.83 -8.21
C PRO A 358 17.49 -1.07 -7.03
N ALA A 359 17.25 0.25 -7.18
CA ALA A 359 16.67 1.07 -6.12
C ALA A 359 15.19 0.72 -5.87
N MET A 360 14.41 0.49 -6.93
CA MET A 360 13.02 0.06 -6.80
C MET A 360 12.91 -1.33 -6.15
N HIS A 361 13.79 -2.27 -6.52
CA HIS A 361 13.84 -3.59 -5.87
C HIS A 361 14.21 -3.47 -4.39
N SER A 362 15.23 -2.67 -4.06
CA SER A 362 15.69 -2.43 -2.68
C SER A 362 14.61 -1.74 -1.82
N LEU A 363 13.82 -0.84 -2.43
CA LEU A 363 12.66 -0.23 -1.80
C LEU A 363 11.60 -1.29 -1.44
N LEU A 364 11.19 -2.13 -2.40
CA LEU A 364 10.19 -3.17 -2.16
C LEU A 364 10.63 -4.14 -1.05
N ASP A 365 11.91 -4.53 -1.03
CA ASP A 365 12.49 -5.31 0.07
C ASP A 365 12.40 -4.55 1.40
N GLY A 366 12.74 -3.26 1.40
CA GLY A 366 12.66 -2.38 2.56
C GLY A 366 11.24 -2.27 3.14
N LEU A 367 10.21 -2.27 2.30
CA LEU A 367 8.80 -2.20 2.74
C LEU A 367 8.36 -3.47 3.49
N VAL A 368 8.86 -4.65 3.12
CA VAL A 368 8.54 -5.91 3.81
C VAL A 368 9.52 -6.27 4.93
N THR A 369 10.57 -5.47 5.12
CA THR A 369 11.61 -5.70 6.15
C THR A 369 11.71 -4.51 7.10
N ARG A 370 12.44 -3.46 6.71
CA ARG A 370 12.78 -2.27 7.51
C ARG A 370 11.54 -1.48 7.94
N ALA A 371 10.55 -1.31 7.06
CA ALA A 371 9.33 -0.56 7.38
C ALA A 371 8.51 -1.23 8.51
N ILE A 372 8.50 -2.57 8.56
CA ILE A 372 7.87 -3.32 9.67
C ILE A 372 8.60 -3.04 11.00
N SER A 373 9.93 -2.97 10.99
CA SER A 373 10.71 -2.60 12.18
C SER A 373 10.39 -1.17 12.64
N ALA A 374 10.31 -0.23 11.69
CA ALA A 374 9.97 1.16 11.98
C ALA A 374 8.56 1.28 12.58
N ALA A 375 7.57 0.62 11.99
CA ALA A 375 6.20 0.61 12.50
C ALA A 375 6.11 -0.01 13.91
N ARG A 376 6.84 -1.11 14.15
CA ARG A 376 6.93 -1.72 15.48
C ARG A 376 7.50 -0.76 16.51
N PHE A 377 8.64 -0.11 16.21
CA PHE A 377 9.25 0.86 17.11
C PHE A 377 8.28 2.00 17.47
N LEU A 378 7.56 2.53 16.47
CA LEU A 378 6.57 3.59 16.72
C LEU A 378 5.44 3.13 17.63
N GLY A 379 4.96 1.90 17.46
CA GLY A 379 3.91 1.33 18.30
C GLY A 379 4.36 0.99 19.73
N THR A 380 5.61 0.59 19.93
CA THR A 380 6.06 0.06 21.23
C THR A 380 6.95 0.99 22.04
N SER A 381 7.67 1.91 21.39
CA SER A 381 8.82 2.59 22.00
C SER A 381 8.81 4.11 21.82
N ALA A 382 8.06 4.66 20.86
CA ALA A 382 8.04 6.09 20.60
C ALA A 382 7.66 6.94 21.82
N HIS A 383 6.68 6.50 22.63
CA HIS A 383 6.22 7.23 23.80
C HIS A 383 7.27 7.37 24.92
N PHE A 384 8.28 6.48 24.95
CA PHE A 384 9.39 6.53 25.91
C PHE A 384 10.58 7.39 25.43
N ARG A 385 10.53 7.93 24.21
CA ARG A 385 11.64 8.69 23.62
C ARG A 385 11.38 10.18 23.69
N LYS A 386 12.45 10.94 23.90
CA LYS A 386 12.40 12.40 23.73
C LYS A 386 12.29 12.71 22.23
N PRO A 387 11.57 13.78 21.83
CA PRO A 387 11.46 14.19 20.43
C PRO A 387 12.83 14.39 19.77
N GLU A 388 13.80 14.96 20.49
CA GLU A 388 15.17 15.16 19.99
C GLU A 388 15.86 13.85 19.58
N ASP A 389 15.64 12.77 20.33
CA ASP A 389 16.29 11.46 20.12
C ASP A 389 15.45 10.49 19.28
N MET A 390 14.22 10.87 18.91
CA MET A 390 13.22 9.99 18.29
C MET A 390 13.75 9.31 17.03
N TRP A 391 14.30 10.11 16.12
CA TRP A 391 14.75 9.62 14.81
C TRP A 391 16.06 8.85 14.89
N ALA A 392 16.97 9.28 15.77
CA ALA A 392 18.20 8.52 16.05
C ALA A 392 17.86 7.14 16.63
N SER A 393 16.92 7.08 17.58
CA SER A 393 16.44 5.84 18.19
C SER A 393 15.72 4.93 17.20
N LEU A 394 14.86 5.49 16.34
CA LEU A 394 14.18 4.74 15.28
C LEU A 394 15.21 4.09 14.33
N ARG A 395 16.20 4.86 13.88
CA ARG A 395 17.24 4.37 12.98
C ARG A 395 18.07 3.26 13.65
N ALA A 396 18.46 3.44 14.90
CA ALA A 396 19.16 2.42 15.68
C ALA A 396 18.33 1.13 15.79
N ALA A 397 17.05 1.24 16.17
CA ALA A 397 16.15 0.11 16.31
C ALA A 397 15.94 -0.69 15.01
N VAL A 398 16.01 -0.02 13.85
CA VAL A 398 15.96 -0.69 12.54
C VAL A 398 17.30 -1.35 12.20
N ASN A 399 18.43 -0.70 12.48
CA ASN A 399 19.76 -1.22 12.16
C ASN A 399 20.21 -2.37 13.08
N GLU A 400 19.67 -2.43 14.31
CA GLU A 400 19.98 -3.50 15.28
C GLU A 400 19.24 -4.82 14.99
N VAL A 401 18.28 -4.82 14.05
CA VAL A 401 17.56 -6.05 13.67
C VAL A 401 18.51 -7.02 12.97
N PRO A 402 18.67 -8.26 13.47
CA PRO A 402 19.54 -9.24 12.84
C PRO A 402 19.08 -9.62 11.42
N ASP A 403 20.03 -9.91 10.53
CA ASP A 403 19.74 -10.34 9.15
C ASP A 403 18.83 -11.57 9.09
N SER A 404 18.94 -12.48 10.06
CA SER A 404 18.08 -13.67 10.18
C SER A 404 16.60 -13.34 10.36
N GLU A 405 16.27 -12.23 11.02
CA GLU A 405 14.90 -11.73 11.16
C GLU A 405 14.42 -11.09 9.85
N TYR A 406 15.30 -10.41 9.09
CA TYR A 406 14.95 -9.93 7.76
C TYR A 406 14.71 -11.07 6.77
N GLU A 407 15.53 -12.12 6.79
CA GLU A 407 15.28 -13.34 6.02
C GLU A 407 13.97 -14.01 6.40
N ARG A 408 13.67 -14.11 7.70
CA ARG A 408 12.38 -14.65 8.17
C ARG A 408 11.22 -13.86 7.59
N ARG A 409 11.28 -12.53 7.57
CA ARG A 409 10.25 -11.67 6.98
C ARG A 409 10.14 -11.83 5.47
N ARG A 410 11.26 -11.92 4.74
CA ARG A 410 11.25 -12.21 3.30
C ARG A 410 10.61 -13.55 3.00
N ARG A 411 10.91 -14.60 3.79
CA ARG A 411 10.26 -15.92 3.67
C ARG A 411 8.77 -15.82 3.96
N ALA A 412 8.36 -15.11 5.01
CA ALA A 412 6.96 -14.89 5.32
C ALA A 412 6.22 -14.15 4.18
N ALA A 413 6.82 -13.10 3.62
CA ALA A 413 6.28 -12.35 2.48
C ALA A 413 6.17 -13.19 1.19
N ARG A 414 7.04 -14.19 0.99
CA ARG A 414 6.90 -15.17 -0.11
C ARG A 414 5.78 -16.17 0.12
N LEU A 415 5.50 -16.50 1.38
CA LEU A 415 4.40 -17.40 1.76
C LEU A 415 3.04 -16.69 1.76
N GLU A 416 3.00 -15.37 1.58
CA GLU A 416 1.78 -14.63 1.24
C GLU A 416 1.37 -14.93 -0.22
N GLU A 417 1.10 -16.19 -0.53
CA GLU A 417 0.52 -16.60 -1.80
C GLU A 417 -0.95 -16.17 -1.88
N LEU A 418 -1.30 -15.44 -2.94
CA LEU A 418 -2.65 -15.36 -3.53
C LEU A 418 -3.80 -15.20 -2.53
N ARG A 419 -3.66 -14.27 -1.59
CA ARG A 419 -4.80 -13.80 -0.81
C ARG A 419 -5.73 -13.00 -1.72
N VAL A 420 -6.88 -13.60 -2.06
CA VAL A 420 -7.93 -13.04 -2.92
C VAL A 420 -8.45 -11.67 -2.41
N ASP A 421 -8.17 -11.36 -1.15
CA ASP A 421 -8.58 -10.17 -0.40
C ASP A 421 -7.53 -9.04 -0.35
N GLN A 422 -6.35 -9.16 -0.98
CA GLN A 422 -5.36 -8.08 -1.00
C GLN A 422 -5.45 -7.22 -2.27
N THR A 423 -5.51 -5.89 -2.09
CA THR A 423 -5.58 -4.90 -3.18
C THR A 423 -4.26 -4.72 -3.94
N HIS A 424 -3.15 -5.25 -3.41
CA HIS A 424 -1.82 -5.18 -3.99
C HIS A 424 -1.33 -6.59 -4.38
N PRO A 425 -0.51 -6.73 -5.43
CA PRO A 425 0.18 -7.99 -5.71
C PRO A 425 1.12 -8.34 -4.57
N ALA A 426 1.37 -9.64 -4.37
CA ALA A 426 2.37 -10.09 -3.42
C ALA A 426 3.73 -9.44 -3.73
N THR A 427 4.36 -8.82 -2.73
CA THR A 427 5.54 -7.97 -2.94
C THR A 427 6.69 -8.72 -3.60
N TYR A 428 6.85 -10.02 -3.34
CA TYR A 428 7.91 -10.82 -3.97
C TYR A 428 7.74 -10.91 -5.50
N LEU A 429 6.50 -10.99 -6.01
CA LEU A 429 6.23 -10.99 -7.46
C LEU A 429 6.55 -9.63 -8.08
N ARG A 430 6.31 -8.54 -7.34
CA ARG A 430 6.69 -7.18 -7.75
C ARG A 430 8.21 -7.04 -7.82
N MET A 431 8.94 -7.60 -6.84
CA MET A 431 10.40 -7.64 -6.85
C MET A 431 10.96 -8.43 -8.04
N GLU A 432 10.42 -9.62 -8.31
CA GLU A 432 10.80 -10.43 -9.48
C GLU A 432 10.53 -9.70 -10.80
N TRP A 433 9.39 -9.02 -10.91
CA TRP A 433 9.09 -8.16 -12.06
C TRP A 433 10.12 -7.06 -12.25
N VAL A 434 10.41 -6.30 -11.19
CA VAL A 434 11.39 -5.20 -11.23
C VAL A 434 12.79 -5.70 -11.61
N ALA A 435 13.19 -6.87 -11.12
CA ALA A 435 14.49 -7.47 -11.45
C ALA A 435 14.67 -7.80 -12.94
N LEU A 436 13.57 -7.96 -13.68
CA LEU A 436 13.59 -8.22 -15.12
C LEU A 436 13.60 -6.94 -15.97
N LEU A 437 13.43 -5.77 -15.37
CA LEU A 437 13.39 -4.50 -16.09
C LEU A 437 14.80 -4.01 -16.44
N ALA A 438 14.99 -3.62 -17.70
CA ALA A 438 16.24 -3.07 -18.21
C ALA A 438 16.41 -1.56 -17.88
N TYR A 439 16.30 -1.20 -16.60
CA TYR A 439 16.56 0.16 -16.09
C TYR A 439 17.70 0.14 -15.07
N PRO A 440 18.97 -0.11 -15.49
CA PRO A 440 20.07 -0.28 -14.54
C PRO A 440 20.45 1.02 -13.82
N GLU A 441 20.24 2.18 -14.46
CA GLU A 441 20.64 3.48 -13.94
C GLU A 441 19.43 4.35 -13.62
N ALA A 442 19.60 5.21 -12.61
CA ALA A 442 18.62 6.22 -12.25
C ALA A 442 18.65 7.38 -13.25
N ARG A 443 17.48 7.91 -13.60
CA ARG A 443 17.34 9.15 -14.39
C ARG A 443 17.25 10.38 -13.49
N VAL A 444 16.71 10.19 -12.30
CA VAL A 444 16.54 11.25 -11.31
C VAL A 444 17.33 10.89 -10.07
N HIS A 445 18.08 11.87 -9.57
CA HIS A 445 18.85 11.75 -8.35
C HIS A 445 18.35 12.77 -7.33
N MET A 446 18.36 12.37 -6.07
CA MET A 446 18.11 13.25 -4.93
C MET A 446 19.40 13.96 -4.53
N THR A 447 19.29 15.23 -4.16
CA THR A 447 20.39 16.05 -3.65
C THR A 447 20.32 16.13 -2.13
N GLU A 448 21.45 16.31 -1.45
CA GLU A 448 21.51 16.48 0.01
C GLU A 448 20.67 17.66 0.52
N ALA A 449 20.49 18.71 -0.29
CA ALA A 449 19.63 19.85 0.04
C ALA A 449 18.18 19.44 0.40
N VAL A 450 17.66 18.36 -0.17
CA VAL A 450 16.32 17.84 0.15
C VAL A 450 16.27 17.31 1.59
N GLU A 451 17.37 16.70 2.06
CA GLU A 451 17.44 16.19 3.43
C GLU A 451 17.44 17.35 4.43
N HIS A 452 18.25 18.38 4.14
CA HIS A 452 18.36 19.55 5.00
C HIS A 452 17.02 20.32 5.13
N GLU A 453 16.28 20.46 4.04
CA GLU A 453 14.94 21.08 4.04
C GLU A 453 13.93 20.31 4.92
N LEU A 454 14.13 19.01 5.13
CA LEU A 454 13.23 18.16 5.91
C LEU A 454 13.59 18.04 7.40
N GLU A 455 14.78 18.49 7.83
CA GLU A 455 15.24 18.36 9.23
C GLU A 455 14.31 19.07 10.23
N ALA A 456 14.01 20.35 9.99
CA ALA A 456 13.19 21.15 10.89
C ALA A 456 11.72 20.67 10.95
N PRO A 457 11.05 20.36 9.81
CA PRO A 457 9.73 19.72 9.83
C PRO A 457 9.74 18.38 10.54
N ALA A 458 10.76 17.55 10.33
CA ALA A 458 10.89 16.26 10.99
C ALA A 458 11.00 16.37 12.50
N ALA A 459 11.75 17.36 13.01
CA ALA A 459 11.85 17.60 14.45
C ALA A 459 10.48 17.93 15.08
N ARG A 460 9.64 18.70 14.39
CA ARG A 460 8.27 19.00 14.87
C ARG A 460 7.37 17.76 14.84
N VAL A 461 7.44 16.97 13.76
CA VAL A 461 6.71 15.69 13.65
C VAL A 461 7.08 14.71 14.76
N ALA A 462 8.34 14.70 15.23
CA ALA A 462 8.76 13.83 16.33
C ALA A 462 7.95 14.11 17.62
N GLY A 463 7.69 15.39 17.91
CA GLY A 463 6.85 15.80 19.05
C GLY A 463 5.45 15.24 18.93
N THR A 464 4.80 15.44 17.77
CA THR A 464 3.46 14.94 17.52
C THR A 464 3.35 13.42 17.55
N VAL A 465 4.36 12.71 17.02
CA VAL A 465 4.42 11.24 17.09
C VAL A 465 4.46 10.76 18.55
N ARG A 466 5.27 11.40 19.39
CA ARG A 466 5.35 11.07 20.82
C ARG A 466 4.02 11.33 21.53
N GLU A 467 3.42 12.49 21.29
CA GLU A 467 2.14 12.88 21.89
C GLU A 467 1.03 11.89 21.51
N ASN A 468 0.92 11.55 20.22
CA ASN A 468 -0.05 10.54 19.75
C ASN A 468 0.19 9.17 20.40
N ALA A 469 1.46 8.75 20.52
CA ALA A 469 1.80 7.49 21.16
C ALA A 469 1.48 7.49 22.67
N GLN A 470 1.61 8.63 23.35
CA GLN A 470 1.21 8.78 24.75
C GLN A 470 -0.31 8.77 24.93
N SER A 471 -1.05 9.48 24.10
CA SER A 471 -2.51 9.49 24.12
C SER A 471 -3.09 8.09 23.90
N ALA A 472 -2.46 7.28 23.05
CA ALA A 472 -2.87 5.90 22.80
C ALA A 472 -2.70 4.94 24.00
N LEU A 473 -1.98 5.33 25.07
CA LEU A 473 -1.88 4.52 26.30
C LEU A 473 -3.02 4.77 27.28
N TYR A 474 -3.75 5.88 27.13
CA TYR A 474 -4.84 6.28 28.02
C TYR A 474 -6.23 5.94 27.46
N HIS A 475 -6.27 5.34 26.27
CA HIS A 475 -7.46 4.84 25.59
C HIS A 475 -7.31 3.34 25.39
#